data_AF-A0A8T1TDS8-F1
#
_entry.id   AF-A0A8T1TDS8-F1
#
_cell.length_a   1.000
_cell.length_b   1.000
_cell.length_c   1.000
_cell.angle_alpha   90.00
_cell.angle_beta   90.00
_cell.angle_gamma   90.00
#
_symmetry.space_group_name_H-M   'P 1'
#
loop_
_entity.id
_entity.type
_entity.pdbx_description
1 polymer ?
#
loop_
_entity_poly.entity_id
_entity_poly.type
_entity_poly.pdbx_seq_one_letter_code
_entity_poly.pdbx_strand_id
1 'polypeptide(L)'
;MFWISDQFLKVKIEEEGRDNHTLTYTHKNYIQEKCAKLLPVVAEQLQWMPFVNPKLHMPVIKFIYWAIRQLDCGTQHSTMTSTMRRLGEDVFKGIVTKGSQHGSSEQSESKPKTAAFFKSSILPLRFVSTLIVLKTVTQADYLAQAFDSLCMDLKTEEGKALFLEYQSVPVILNHLRISSRGLLSNAIDGLLQMTMESGYLQSFLEACSNESFFRTCSVLLRNPKLNLLILEKLSIILQKLSRIKSNKKMFELFTIHLMIQELQRTTHPNHAFLCINLNSILFNLGLTKTNSLISSLSTSH
;
A
#
# COMPACT_ATOMS: atom_id res chain seq x y z
N MET A 1 4.10 23.49 -17.19
CA MET A 1 3.85 22.81 -15.89
C MET A 1 4.82 21.64 -15.70
N PHE A 2 6.06 21.91 -15.28
CA PHE A 2 7.04 20.89 -14.85
C PHE A 2 7.39 21.08 -13.36
N TRP A 3 6.37 21.32 -12.52
CA TRP A 3 6.60 21.78 -11.14
C TRP A 3 6.61 20.67 -10.08
N ILE A 4 6.08 19.48 -10.38
CA ILE A 4 6.36 18.29 -9.56
C ILE A 4 7.59 17.64 -10.16
N SER A 5 8.76 18.05 -9.67
CA SER A 5 9.97 17.24 -9.77
C SER A 5 9.69 15.88 -9.13
N ASP A 6 10.18 14.78 -9.71
CA ASP A 6 10.12 13.43 -9.13
C ASP A 6 10.64 13.39 -7.67
N GLN A 7 11.42 14.41 -7.28
CA GLN A 7 11.88 14.64 -5.92
C GLN A 7 10.74 14.80 -4.89
N PHE A 8 9.61 15.42 -5.24
CA PHE A 8 8.47 15.62 -4.31
C PHE A 8 7.64 14.35 -4.08
N LEU A 9 7.70 13.37 -4.99
CA LEU A 9 7.12 12.04 -4.80
C LEU A 9 7.98 11.19 -3.86
N LYS A 10 9.30 11.45 -3.84
CA LYS A 10 10.32 10.73 -3.06
C LYS A 10 10.49 11.22 -1.62
N VAL A 11 9.92 12.37 -1.24
CA VAL A 11 10.05 12.88 0.14
C VAL A 11 9.41 11.88 1.10
N LYS A 12 10.26 11.26 1.95
CA LYS A 12 9.81 10.50 3.12
C LYS A 12 9.05 11.48 4.02
N ILE A 13 7.83 11.13 4.40
CA ILE A 13 7.22 11.77 5.57
C ILE A 13 8.05 11.27 6.75
N GLU A 14 9.04 12.05 7.18
CA GLU A 14 9.83 11.74 8.37
C GLU A 14 8.87 11.73 9.57
N GLU A 15 8.78 10.57 10.23
CA GLU A 15 8.19 10.48 11.56
C GLU A 15 9.16 11.14 12.55
N GLU A 16 8.74 12.33 12.96
CA GLU A 16 9.08 13.10 14.16
C GLU A 16 10.14 12.50 15.10
N GLY A 17 11.35 13.07 15.00
CA GLY A 17 12.40 12.94 15.99
C GLY A 17 13.30 14.19 16.03
N ARG A 18 12.95 15.13 16.93
CA ARG A 18 13.69 16.30 17.45
C ARG A 18 13.53 17.67 16.76
N ASP A 19 13.03 18.60 17.57
CA ASP A 19 13.33 20.05 17.74
C ASP A 19 13.12 21.06 16.60
N ASN A 20 12.47 20.67 15.48
CA ASN A 20 12.00 21.62 14.44
C ASN A 20 10.47 21.55 14.18
N HIS A 21 9.68 21.08 15.16
CA HIS A 21 8.27 20.73 14.97
C HIS A 21 7.37 21.88 14.49
N THR A 22 7.60 23.12 14.91
CA THR A 22 6.66 24.23 14.64
C THR A 22 6.69 24.73 13.19
N LEU A 23 7.86 24.78 12.56
CA LEU A 23 8.04 25.21 11.17
C LEU A 23 7.56 24.14 10.17
N THR A 24 7.88 22.88 10.44
CA THR A 24 7.45 21.73 9.62
C THR A 24 5.94 21.55 9.67
N TYR A 25 5.31 21.74 10.85
CA TYR A 25 3.87 21.65 11.03
C TYR A 25 3.11 22.76 10.27
N THR A 26 3.61 24.00 10.33
CA THR A 26 2.99 25.14 9.63
C THR A 26 3.05 24.97 8.11
N HIS A 27 4.21 24.53 7.58
CA HIS A 27 4.38 24.26 6.15
C HIS A 27 3.51 23.09 5.67
N LYS A 28 3.39 22.02 6.48
CA LYS A 28 2.53 20.87 6.19
C LYS A 28 1.04 21.27 6.11
N ASN A 29 0.57 22.09 7.06
CA ASN A 29 -0.80 22.59 7.05
C ASN A 29 -1.08 23.49 5.82
N TYR A 30 -0.11 24.33 5.44
CA TYR A 30 -0.21 25.16 4.24
C TYR A 30 -0.34 24.32 2.96
N ILE A 31 0.51 23.29 2.79
CA ILE A 31 0.44 22.38 1.63
C ILE A 31 -0.90 21.66 1.60
N GLN A 32 -1.37 21.15 2.74
CA GLN A 32 -2.66 20.47 2.85
C GLN A 32 -3.82 21.36 2.40
N GLU A 33 -3.86 22.61 2.87
CA GLU A 33 -4.88 23.57 2.47
C GLU A 33 -4.86 23.84 0.95
N LYS A 34 -3.66 23.98 0.36
CA LYS A 34 -3.51 24.18 -1.09
C LYS A 34 -3.95 22.95 -1.88
N CYS A 35 -3.55 21.74 -1.46
CA CYS A 35 -4.00 20.50 -2.06
C CYS A 35 -5.53 20.36 -1.98
N ALA A 36 -6.12 20.71 -0.85
CA ALA A 36 -7.55 20.64 -0.65
C ALA A 36 -8.34 21.57 -1.58
N LYS A 37 -7.81 22.77 -1.84
CA LYS A 37 -8.40 23.74 -2.77
C LYS A 37 -8.19 23.36 -4.24
N LEU A 38 -7.07 22.71 -4.58
CA LEU A 38 -6.68 22.44 -5.96
C LEU A 38 -7.26 21.13 -6.52
N LEU A 39 -7.42 20.09 -5.69
CA LEU A 39 -7.95 18.80 -6.15
C LEU A 39 -9.33 18.87 -6.82
N PRO A 40 -10.32 19.67 -6.35
CA PRO A 40 -11.60 19.83 -7.04
C PRO A 40 -11.43 20.37 -8.47
N VAL A 41 -10.56 21.37 -8.65
CA VAL A 41 -10.25 21.96 -9.96
C VAL A 41 -9.57 20.93 -10.87
N VAL A 42 -8.63 20.16 -10.33
CA VAL A 42 -7.96 19.09 -11.08
C VAL A 42 -8.93 17.97 -11.45
N ALA A 43 -9.91 17.66 -10.60
CA ALA A 43 -10.96 16.69 -10.90
C ALA A 43 -11.83 17.14 -12.08
N GLU A 44 -12.15 18.43 -12.18
CA GLU A 44 -12.84 18.98 -13.34
C GLU A 44 -11.96 18.96 -14.60
N GLN A 45 -10.67 19.27 -14.46
CA GLN A 45 -9.71 19.21 -15.57
C GLN A 45 -9.49 17.78 -16.08
N LEU A 46 -9.60 16.77 -15.22
CA LEU A 46 -9.46 15.37 -15.60
C LEU A 46 -10.45 14.98 -16.71
N GLN A 47 -11.66 15.58 -16.71
CA GLN A 47 -12.70 15.35 -17.72
C GLN A 47 -12.29 15.81 -19.13
N TRP A 48 -11.29 16.68 -19.26
CA TRP A 48 -10.80 17.17 -20.55
C TRP A 48 -9.63 16.35 -21.11
N MET A 49 -9.08 15.42 -20.33
CA MET A 49 -7.90 14.63 -20.72
C MET A 49 -8.00 13.85 -22.04
N PRO A 50 -9.19 13.39 -22.50
CA PRO A 50 -9.33 12.80 -23.83
C PRO A 50 -8.98 13.77 -24.99
N PHE A 51 -9.02 15.08 -24.75
CA PHE A 51 -8.73 16.12 -25.75
C PHE A 51 -7.33 16.72 -25.63
N VAL A 52 -6.61 16.37 -24.57
CA VAL A 52 -5.28 16.90 -24.26
C VAL A 52 -4.21 15.93 -24.76
N ASN A 53 -3.01 16.43 -25.04
CA ASN A 53 -1.86 15.61 -25.42
C ASN A 53 -1.65 14.46 -24.42
N PRO A 54 -1.63 13.18 -24.85
CA PRO A 54 -1.44 12.03 -23.97
C PRO A 54 -0.16 12.08 -23.12
N LYS A 55 0.88 12.79 -23.57
CA LYS A 55 2.10 13.01 -22.78
C LYS A 55 1.85 13.73 -21.44
N LEU A 56 0.73 14.45 -21.31
CA LEU A 56 0.34 15.14 -20.09
C LEU A 56 -0.44 14.25 -19.11
N HIS A 57 -0.85 13.05 -19.51
CA HIS A 57 -1.60 12.13 -18.64
C HIS A 57 -0.79 11.71 -17.42
N MET A 58 0.47 11.33 -17.61
CA MET A 58 1.33 10.90 -16.50
C MET A 58 1.62 12.04 -15.50
N PRO A 59 2.05 13.25 -15.91
CA PRO A 59 2.21 14.37 -14.99
C PRO A 59 0.95 14.70 -14.16
N VAL A 60 -0.24 14.66 -14.78
CA VAL A 60 -1.50 14.94 -14.09
C VAL A 60 -1.83 13.84 -13.07
N ILE A 61 -1.70 12.57 -13.45
CA ILE A 61 -1.94 11.44 -12.54
C ILE A 61 -0.93 11.43 -11.38
N LYS A 62 0.36 11.71 -11.64
CA LYS A 62 1.38 11.92 -10.60
C LYS A 62 0.98 13.05 -9.63
N PHE A 63 0.51 14.17 -10.17
CA PHE A 63 0.04 15.30 -9.38
C PHE A 63 -1.12 14.92 -8.46
N ILE A 64 -2.13 14.25 -9.00
CA ILE A 64 -3.32 13.81 -8.24
C ILE A 64 -2.88 12.90 -7.09
N TYR A 65 -2.07 11.87 -7.37
CA TYR A 65 -1.59 10.96 -6.34
C TYR A 65 -0.79 11.68 -5.25
N TRP A 66 0.14 12.55 -5.64
CA TRP A 66 0.92 13.35 -4.71
C TRP A 66 0.04 14.22 -3.81
N ALA A 67 -0.93 14.94 -4.39
CA ALA A 67 -1.83 15.81 -3.65
C ALA A 67 -2.72 15.04 -2.68
N ILE A 68 -3.23 13.86 -3.07
CA ILE A 68 -4.00 12.99 -2.16
C ILE A 68 -3.14 12.55 -0.97
N ARG A 69 -1.86 12.18 -1.19
CA ARG A 69 -0.96 11.78 -0.09
C ARG A 69 -0.72 12.88 0.94
N GLN A 70 -0.74 14.16 0.53
CA GLN A 70 -0.55 15.26 1.49
C GLN A 70 -1.72 15.34 2.49
N LEU A 71 -2.91 14.88 2.10
CA LEU A 71 -4.14 14.97 2.90
C LEU A 71 -4.29 13.85 3.94
N ASP A 72 -3.43 12.83 3.94
CA ASP A 72 -3.49 11.69 4.87
C ASP A 72 -3.28 12.08 6.36
N CYS A 73 -2.78 13.28 6.64
CA CYS A 73 -2.41 13.71 7.99
C CYS A 73 -3.28 14.85 8.57
N GLY A 74 -4.42 15.20 7.96
CA GLY A 74 -5.20 16.38 8.35
C GLY A 74 -6.70 16.12 8.50
N THR A 75 -7.36 16.90 9.37
CA THR A 75 -8.82 16.90 9.61
C THR A 75 -9.65 17.17 8.34
N GLN A 76 -9.01 17.75 7.31
CA GLN A 76 -9.59 18.09 6.00
C GLN A 76 -9.88 16.88 5.09
N HIS A 77 -9.42 15.68 5.44
CA HIS A 77 -9.77 14.48 4.66
C HIS A 77 -11.29 14.22 4.69
N SER A 78 -11.95 14.53 5.81
CA SER A 78 -13.40 14.31 5.96
C SER A 78 -14.24 15.15 4.99
N THR A 79 -13.89 16.43 4.82
CA THR A 79 -14.62 17.39 3.97
C THR A 79 -14.47 17.11 2.47
N MET A 80 -13.44 16.35 2.06
CA MET A 80 -13.14 16.07 0.65
C MET A 80 -13.55 14.68 0.16
N THR A 81 -14.22 13.89 0.99
CA THR A 81 -14.55 12.49 0.69
C THR A 81 -15.25 12.32 -0.66
N SER A 82 -16.21 13.19 -0.98
CA SER A 82 -16.94 13.16 -2.27
C SER A 82 -16.01 13.42 -3.47
N THR A 83 -15.15 14.44 -3.37
CA THR A 83 -14.19 14.81 -4.42
C THR A 83 -13.17 13.69 -4.65
N MET A 84 -12.63 13.12 -3.57
CA MET A 84 -11.70 11.99 -3.65
C MET A 84 -12.36 10.79 -4.32
N ARG A 85 -13.55 10.40 -3.87
CA ARG A 85 -14.30 9.29 -4.45
C ARG A 85 -14.56 9.50 -5.95
N ARG A 86 -15.01 10.70 -6.35
CA ARG A 86 -15.22 11.04 -7.77
C ARG A 86 -13.94 10.92 -8.58
N LEU A 87 -12.83 11.48 -8.09
CA LEU A 87 -11.51 11.35 -8.71
C LEU A 87 -11.11 9.88 -8.90
N GLY A 88 -11.27 9.06 -7.86
CA GLY A 88 -10.99 7.63 -7.91
C GLY A 88 -11.82 6.89 -8.96
N GLU A 89 -13.13 7.18 -9.01
CA GLU A 89 -14.04 6.58 -9.99
C GLU A 89 -13.71 7.00 -11.43
N ASP A 90 -13.38 8.28 -11.65
CA ASP A 90 -12.97 8.81 -12.95
C ASP A 90 -11.65 8.19 -13.42
N VAL A 91 -10.67 8.05 -12.54
CA VAL A 91 -9.39 7.38 -12.83
C VAL A 91 -9.58 5.90 -13.15
N PHE A 92 -10.46 5.23 -12.41
CA PHE A 92 -10.76 3.81 -12.58
C PHE A 92 -11.49 3.51 -13.90
N LYS A 93 -12.59 4.23 -14.16
CA LYS A 93 -13.42 4.03 -15.36
C LYS A 93 -12.73 4.54 -16.63
N GLY A 94 -11.89 5.55 -16.48
CA GLY A 94 -11.42 6.38 -17.59
C GLY A 94 -12.49 7.40 -18.00
N ILE A 95 -12.06 8.43 -18.71
CA ILE A 95 -12.95 9.50 -19.20
C ILE A 95 -13.32 9.19 -20.65
N VAL A 96 -14.61 9.04 -20.91
CA VAL A 96 -15.16 8.82 -22.26
C VAL A 96 -16.07 9.99 -22.61
N THR A 97 -15.78 10.68 -23.71
CA THR A 97 -16.71 11.67 -24.25
C THR A 97 -17.59 11.01 -25.30
N LYS A 98 -18.89 10.89 -25.00
CA LYS A 98 -19.89 10.54 -26.02
C LYS A 98 -19.97 11.71 -27.01
N GLY A 99 -19.86 11.42 -28.31
CA GLY A 99 -20.04 12.43 -29.35
C GLY A 99 -21.40 13.13 -29.17
N SER A 100 -21.41 14.45 -29.33
CA SER A 100 -22.61 15.29 -29.23
C SER A 100 -23.76 14.69 -30.05
N GLN A 101 -24.86 14.32 -29.38
CA GLN A 101 -26.15 14.06 -30.03
C GLN A 101 -26.93 15.37 -30.15
N HIS A 102 -26.37 16.41 -30.77
CA HIS A 102 -27.14 17.58 -31.20
C HIS A 102 -26.90 17.79 -32.69
N GLY A 103 -28.00 17.81 -33.43
CA GLY A 103 -28.07 17.45 -34.83
C GLY A 103 -27.32 18.37 -35.78
N SER A 104 -26.69 17.76 -36.77
CA SER A 104 -26.87 18.09 -38.20
C SER A 104 -26.02 17.14 -39.02
N SER A 105 -26.60 16.68 -40.12
CA SER A 105 -26.05 15.81 -41.15
C SER A 105 -24.59 16.07 -41.51
N GLU A 106 -23.74 15.06 -41.36
CA GLU A 106 -22.82 14.50 -42.38
C GLU A 106 -21.71 13.67 -41.72
N GLN A 107 -21.39 12.53 -42.34
CA GLN A 107 -20.56 11.45 -41.82
C GLN A 107 -19.15 11.87 -41.38
N SER A 108 -18.87 11.72 -40.10
CA SER A 108 -17.69 10.96 -39.66
C SER A 108 -18.01 10.34 -38.30
N GLU A 109 -17.99 9.00 -38.21
CA GLU A 109 -18.01 8.31 -36.92
C GLU A 109 -16.70 8.63 -36.18
N SER A 110 -16.64 9.78 -35.52
CA SER A 110 -15.51 10.12 -34.67
C SER A 110 -15.53 9.15 -33.49
N LYS A 111 -14.63 8.17 -33.49
CA LYS A 111 -14.46 7.22 -32.38
C LYS A 111 -14.46 8.00 -31.05
N PRO A 112 -15.18 7.55 -30.01
CA PRO A 112 -15.21 8.24 -28.74
C PRO A 112 -13.78 8.42 -28.22
N LYS A 113 -13.35 9.67 -28.04
CA LYS A 113 -12.06 9.96 -27.42
C LYS A 113 -12.12 9.50 -25.97
N THR A 114 -11.18 8.65 -25.60
CA THR A 114 -11.12 8.03 -24.27
C THR A 114 -9.74 8.27 -23.67
N ALA A 115 -9.70 8.71 -22.42
CA ALA A 115 -8.49 8.72 -21.60
C ALA A 115 -8.58 7.56 -20.60
N ALA A 116 -7.78 6.52 -20.82
CA ALA A 116 -7.70 5.36 -19.95
C ALA A 116 -6.45 5.47 -19.05
N PHE A 117 -6.67 5.49 -17.73
CA PHE A 117 -5.59 5.61 -16.74
C PHE A 117 -5.34 4.27 -16.04
N PHE A 118 -6.33 3.78 -15.30
CA PHE A 118 -6.25 2.48 -14.61
C PHE A 118 -6.06 1.30 -15.58
N LYS A 119 -6.71 1.33 -16.74
CA LYS A 119 -6.58 0.28 -17.77
C LYS A 119 -5.48 0.57 -18.81
N SER A 120 -4.57 1.51 -18.53
CA SER A 120 -3.51 1.86 -19.46
C SER A 120 -2.55 0.69 -19.69
N SER A 121 -2.03 0.55 -20.91
CA SER A 121 -0.94 -0.38 -21.21
C SER A 121 0.41 0.11 -20.67
N ILE A 122 0.54 1.41 -20.37
CA ILE A 122 1.74 2.02 -19.81
C ILE A 122 1.79 1.72 -18.31
N LEU A 123 2.72 0.85 -17.90
CA LEU A 123 2.81 0.36 -16.52
C LEU A 123 2.93 1.48 -15.49
N PRO A 124 3.82 2.48 -15.59
CA PRO A 124 3.87 3.58 -14.62
C PRO A 124 2.55 4.33 -14.44
N LEU A 125 1.84 4.59 -15.54
CA LEU A 125 0.55 5.29 -15.51
C LEU A 125 -0.53 4.44 -14.83
N ARG A 126 -0.62 3.16 -15.21
CA ARG A 126 -1.51 2.20 -14.59
C ARG A 126 -1.23 2.06 -13.09
N PHE A 127 0.04 1.93 -12.72
CA PHE A 127 0.46 1.73 -11.33
C PHE A 127 0.03 2.88 -10.41
N VAL A 128 0.32 4.14 -10.79
CA VAL A 128 -0.08 5.31 -10.01
C VAL A 128 -1.61 5.44 -9.96
N SER A 129 -2.28 5.14 -11.08
CA SER A 129 -3.75 5.13 -11.14
C SER A 129 -4.35 4.11 -10.16
N THR A 130 -3.76 2.91 -10.08
CA THR A 130 -4.14 1.86 -9.12
C THR A 130 -4.00 2.37 -7.69
N LEU A 131 -2.91 3.06 -7.33
CA LEU A 131 -2.74 3.63 -5.99
C LEU A 131 -3.76 4.73 -5.69
N ILE A 132 -4.12 5.57 -6.67
CA ILE A 132 -5.19 6.58 -6.50
C ILE A 132 -6.50 5.87 -6.18
N VAL A 133 -6.88 4.83 -6.93
CA VAL A 133 -8.11 4.08 -6.70
C VAL A 133 -8.12 3.47 -5.30
N LEU A 134 -7.03 2.81 -4.89
CA LEU A 134 -6.88 2.25 -3.55
C LEU A 134 -6.98 3.33 -2.45
N LYS A 135 -6.52 4.56 -2.69
CA LYS A 135 -6.60 5.63 -1.70
C LYS A 135 -7.96 6.31 -1.61
N THR A 136 -8.79 6.24 -2.64
CA THR A 136 -9.95 7.14 -2.79
C THR A 136 -11.30 6.45 -2.91
N VAL A 137 -11.32 5.19 -3.35
CA VAL A 137 -12.55 4.44 -3.57
C VAL A 137 -12.80 3.46 -2.43
N THR A 138 -14.07 3.25 -2.09
CA THR A 138 -14.51 2.28 -1.06
C THR A 138 -15.32 1.11 -1.64
N GLN A 139 -15.70 1.18 -2.92
CA GLN A 139 -16.45 0.12 -3.61
C GLN A 139 -15.60 -1.15 -3.74
N ALA A 140 -16.12 -2.27 -3.25
CA ALA A 140 -15.34 -3.50 -3.09
C ALA A 140 -14.88 -4.12 -4.41
N ASP A 141 -15.69 -4.01 -5.47
CA ASP A 141 -15.38 -4.47 -6.82
C ASP A 141 -14.26 -3.67 -7.49
N TYR A 142 -14.17 -2.36 -7.21
CA TYR A 142 -13.09 -1.51 -7.73
C TYR A 142 -11.80 -1.79 -6.97
N LEU A 143 -11.89 -1.92 -5.64
CA LEU A 143 -10.76 -2.27 -4.80
C LEU A 143 -10.19 -3.66 -5.15
N ALA A 144 -11.06 -4.66 -5.39
CA ALA A 144 -10.62 -5.98 -5.81
C ALA A 144 -9.83 -5.91 -7.13
N GLN A 145 -10.37 -5.25 -8.16
CA GLN A 145 -9.68 -5.06 -9.44
C GLN A 145 -8.38 -4.26 -9.29
N ALA A 146 -8.35 -3.26 -8.41
CA ALA A 146 -7.15 -2.47 -8.14
C ALA A 146 -6.05 -3.34 -7.51
N PHE A 147 -6.39 -4.19 -6.54
CA PHE A 147 -5.43 -5.13 -5.98
C PHE A 147 -4.97 -6.19 -6.99
N ASP A 148 -5.87 -6.70 -7.84
CA ASP A 148 -5.50 -7.65 -8.89
C ASP A 148 -4.50 -7.02 -9.87
N SER A 149 -4.76 -5.78 -10.31
CA SER A 149 -3.82 -5.02 -11.15
C SER A 149 -2.48 -4.79 -10.45
N LEU A 150 -2.49 -4.42 -9.16
CA LEU A 150 -1.28 -4.22 -8.38
C LEU A 150 -0.47 -5.51 -8.29
N CYS A 151 -1.10 -6.62 -7.93
CA CYS A 151 -0.45 -7.94 -7.84
C CYS A 151 0.16 -8.36 -9.17
N MET A 152 -0.50 -8.08 -10.29
CA MET A 152 0.06 -8.35 -11.62
C MET A 152 1.27 -7.50 -11.93
N ASP A 153 1.22 -6.19 -11.66
CA ASP A 153 2.35 -5.28 -11.91
C ASP A 153 3.56 -5.61 -11.03
N LEU A 154 3.34 -6.00 -9.78
CA LEU A 154 4.38 -6.38 -8.81
C LEU A 154 5.14 -7.67 -9.15
N LYS A 155 4.69 -8.45 -10.13
CA LYS A 155 5.47 -9.58 -10.67
C LYS A 155 6.69 -9.12 -11.48
N THR A 156 6.71 -7.86 -11.89
CA THR A 156 7.81 -7.26 -12.67
C THR A 156 8.75 -6.45 -11.78
N GLU A 157 10.03 -6.37 -12.15
CA GLU A 157 11.01 -5.55 -11.43
C GLU A 157 10.67 -4.04 -11.51
N GLU A 158 10.13 -3.58 -12.64
CA GLU A 158 9.66 -2.19 -12.78
C GLU A 158 8.50 -1.90 -11.81
N GLY A 159 7.52 -2.81 -11.69
CA GLY A 159 6.42 -2.66 -10.73
C GLY A 159 6.90 -2.60 -9.28
N LYS A 160 7.88 -3.43 -8.90
CA LYS A 160 8.49 -3.36 -7.56
C LYS A 160 9.25 -2.05 -7.32
N ALA A 161 9.94 -1.53 -8.33
CA ALA A 161 10.60 -0.23 -8.26
C ALA A 161 9.58 0.89 -8.01
N LEU A 162 8.49 0.92 -8.79
CA LEU A 162 7.42 1.90 -8.64
C LEU A 162 6.71 1.78 -7.29
N PHE A 163 6.54 0.56 -6.77
CA PHE A 163 5.95 0.33 -5.44
C PHE A 163 6.70 1.10 -4.34
N LEU A 164 8.03 1.07 -4.41
CA LEU A 164 8.91 1.78 -3.49
C LEU A 164 8.96 3.28 -3.80
N GLU A 165 9.10 3.66 -5.08
CA GLU A 165 9.13 5.05 -5.52
C GLU A 165 7.90 5.83 -5.04
N TYR A 166 6.72 5.22 -5.14
CA TYR A 166 5.46 5.84 -4.75
C TYR A 166 5.07 5.60 -3.29
N GLN A 167 5.96 5.01 -2.48
CA GLN A 167 5.72 4.72 -1.05
C GLN A 167 4.38 4.00 -0.85
N SER A 168 4.22 2.85 -1.49
CA SER A 168 2.92 2.17 -1.55
C SER A 168 2.53 1.46 -0.25
N VAL A 169 3.49 1.15 0.64
CA VAL A 169 3.23 0.41 1.89
C VAL A 169 2.09 1.03 2.72
N PRO A 170 2.09 2.34 3.08
CA PRO A 170 0.98 2.96 3.81
C PRO A 170 -0.37 2.85 3.10
N VAL A 171 -0.40 2.88 1.77
CA VAL A 171 -1.63 2.72 0.99
C VAL A 171 -2.22 1.33 1.22
N ILE A 172 -1.39 0.29 1.17
CA ILE A 172 -1.84 -1.09 1.39
C ILE A 172 -2.23 -1.32 2.86
N LEU A 173 -1.49 -0.75 3.81
CA LEU A 173 -1.78 -0.88 5.25
C LEU A 173 -3.16 -0.35 5.63
N ASN A 174 -3.66 0.71 4.99
CA ASN A 174 -5.01 1.23 5.24
C ASN A 174 -6.10 0.17 4.96
N HIS A 175 -5.85 -0.70 3.97
CA HIS A 175 -6.76 -1.79 3.63
C HIS A 175 -6.61 -3.00 4.55
N LEU A 176 -5.55 -3.10 5.34
CA LEU A 176 -5.46 -4.19 6.33
C LEU A 176 -6.34 -3.94 7.56
N ARG A 177 -6.73 -2.69 7.84
CA ARG A 177 -7.47 -2.30 9.05
C ARG A 177 -8.99 -2.39 8.91
N ILE A 178 -9.52 -2.15 7.71
CA ILE A 178 -10.96 -1.85 7.48
C ILE A 178 -11.61 -2.85 6.49
N SER A 179 -10.82 -3.74 5.88
CA SER A 179 -11.29 -4.56 4.76
C SER A 179 -12.13 -5.78 5.14
N SER A 180 -12.99 -6.17 4.20
CA SER A 180 -13.58 -7.50 4.16
C SER A 180 -12.50 -8.59 4.01
N ARG A 181 -12.83 -9.84 4.36
CA ARG A 181 -11.89 -10.97 4.30
C ARG A 181 -11.23 -11.12 2.92
N GLY A 182 -11.98 -10.94 1.83
CA GLY A 182 -11.47 -11.05 0.46
C GLY A 182 -10.44 -9.95 0.13
N LEU A 183 -10.80 -8.69 0.40
CA LEU A 183 -9.91 -7.55 0.18
C LEU A 183 -8.66 -7.61 1.06
N LEU A 184 -8.79 -8.11 2.29
CA LEU A 184 -7.66 -8.33 3.19
C LEU A 184 -6.64 -9.34 2.60
N SER A 185 -7.11 -10.44 1.99
CA SER A 185 -6.21 -11.38 1.32
C SER A 185 -5.48 -10.70 0.15
N ASN A 186 -6.21 -9.98 -0.71
CA ASN A 186 -5.63 -9.33 -1.89
C ASN A 186 -4.57 -8.28 -1.51
N ALA A 187 -4.80 -7.51 -0.43
CA ALA A 187 -3.83 -6.57 0.09
C ALA A 187 -2.54 -7.25 0.56
N ILE A 188 -2.66 -8.39 1.26
CA ILE A 188 -1.50 -9.16 1.72
C ILE A 188 -0.78 -9.83 0.56
N ASP A 189 -1.51 -10.29 -0.47
CA ASP A 189 -0.92 -10.85 -1.69
C ASP A 189 -0.04 -9.82 -2.40
N GLY A 190 -0.46 -8.55 -2.45
CA GLY A 190 0.37 -7.45 -2.96
C GLY A 190 1.67 -7.26 -2.15
N LEU A 191 1.59 -7.28 -0.82
CA LEU A 191 2.80 -7.21 0.03
C LEU A 191 3.71 -8.44 -0.16
N LEU A 192 3.14 -9.63 -0.35
CA LEU A 192 3.90 -10.85 -0.58
C LEU A 192 4.67 -10.83 -1.90
N GLN A 193 4.14 -10.22 -2.97
CA GLN A 193 4.89 -10.07 -4.22
C GLN A 193 6.21 -9.30 -4.01
N MET A 194 6.24 -8.35 -3.08
CA MET A 194 7.46 -7.62 -2.71
C MET A 194 8.44 -8.44 -1.86
N THR A 195 8.00 -9.58 -1.30
CA THR A 195 8.87 -10.48 -0.53
C THR A 195 9.60 -11.52 -1.37
N MET A 196 9.23 -11.65 -2.65
CA MET A 196 9.91 -12.51 -3.62
C MET A 196 11.36 -12.05 -3.81
N GLU A 197 12.26 -12.96 -4.15
CA GLU A 197 13.66 -12.62 -4.39
C GLU A 197 13.79 -11.60 -5.52
N SER A 198 14.39 -10.45 -5.21
CA SER A 198 14.72 -9.39 -6.17
C SER A 198 15.67 -8.35 -5.57
N GLY A 199 16.18 -7.44 -6.41
CA GLY A 199 17.01 -6.31 -5.96
C GLY A 199 16.28 -5.31 -5.06
N TYR A 200 14.96 -5.40 -4.95
CA TYR A 200 14.11 -4.47 -4.18
C TYR A 200 13.67 -5.01 -2.82
N LEU A 201 13.93 -6.30 -2.52
CA LEU A 201 13.47 -6.95 -1.29
C LEU A 201 13.94 -6.20 -0.04
N GLN A 202 15.21 -5.81 0.02
CA GLN A 202 15.77 -5.14 1.19
C GLN A 202 15.12 -3.76 1.42
N SER A 203 15.00 -2.96 0.36
CA SER A 203 14.33 -1.66 0.39
C SER A 203 12.85 -1.78 0.80
N PHE A 204 12.17 -2.85 0.40
CA PHE A 204 10.81 -3.15 0.84
C PHE A 204 10.75 -3.47 2.33
N LEU A 205 11.63 -4.34 2.84
CA LEU A 205 11.67 -4.65 4.27
C LEU A 205 11.98 -3.41 5.11
N GLU A 206 12.86 -2.53 4.63
CA GLU A 206 13.10 -1.21 5.24
C GLU A 206 11.85 -0.33 5.22
N ALA A 207 11.11 -0.28 4.11
CA ALA A 207 9.85 0.44 4.04
C ALA A 207 8.77 -0.11 4.98
N CYS A 208 8.83 -1.39 5.35
CA CYS A 208 7.98 -2.03 6.36
C CYS A 208 8.50 -1.87 7.81
N SER A 209 9.75 -1.42 8.01
CA SER A 209 10.41 -1.35 9.32
C SER A 209 10.05 -0.10 10.12
N ASN A 210 8.75 0.15 10.32
CA ASN A 210 8.21 1.32 11.02
C ASN A 210 7.02 0.97 11.92
N GLU A 211 6.64 1.90 12.80
CA GLU A 211 5.55 1.67 13.77
C GLU A 211 4.21 1.36 13.10
N SER A 212 3.85 2.09 12.05
CA SER A 212 2.55 1.93 11.38
C SER A 212 2.33 0.50 10.86
N PHE A 213 3.38 -0.09 10.28
CA PHE A 213 3.35 -1.47 9.81
C PHE A 213 3.14 -2.45 10.97
N PHE A 214 4.01 -2.40 11.99
CA PHE A 214 3.96 -3.31 13.12
C PHE A 214 2.69 -3.17 13.96
N ARG A 215 2.21 -1.94 14.17
CA ARG A 215 0.90 -1.67 14.79
C ARG A 215 -0.23 -2.34 14.03
N THR A 216 -0.22 -2.25 12.70
CA THR A 216 -1.24 -2.87 11.85
C THR A 216 -1.19 -4.39 11.91
N CYS A 217 0.01 -5.00 11.89
CA CYS A 217 0.16 -6.44 12.11
C CYS A 217 -0.33 -6.88 13.49
N SER A 218 -0.01 -6.13 14.55
CA SER A 218 -0.47 -6.42 15.91
C SER A 218 -2.00 -6.40 16.01
N VAL A 219 -2.67 -5.42 15.39
CA VAL A 219 -4.14 -5.37 15.31
C VAL A 219 -4.70 -6.58 14.57
N LEU A 220 -4.12 -6.96 13.43
CA LEU A 220 -4.54 -8.13 12.67
C LEU A 220 -4.41 -9.43 13.48
N LEU A 221 -3.26 -9.64 14.13
CA LEU A 221 -2.98 -10.85 14.91
C LEU A 221 -3.87 -10.99 16.15
N ARG A 222 -4.37 -9.88 16.71
CA ARG A 222 -5.36 -9.90 17.81
C ARG A 222 -6.75 -10.32 17.37
N ASN A 223 -7.06 -10.36 16.07
CA ASN A 223 -8.38 -10.73 15.60
C ASN A 223 -8.58 -12.26 15.72
N PRO A 224 -9.43 -12.75 16.65
CA PRO A 224 -9.63 -14.19 16.85
C PRO A 224 -10.31 -14.87 15.65
N LYS A 225 -10.89 -14.11 14.72
CA LYS A 225 -11.53 -14.61 13.49
C LYS A 225 -10.64 -14.48 12.25
N LEU A 226 -9.35 -14.15 12.43
CA LEU A 226 -8.40 -14.05 11.34
C LEU A 226 -8.32 -15.40 10.61
N ASN A 227 -8.47 -15.37 9.29
CA ASN A 227 -8.40 -16.57 8.49
C ASN A 227 -6.97 -17.15 8.52
N LEU A 228 -6.85 -18.47 8.63
CA LEU A 228 -5.57 -19.14 8.75
C LEU A 228 -4.63 -18.91 7.55
N LEU A 229 -5.15 -18.90 6.32
CA LEU A 229 -4.35 -18.63 5.12
C LEU A 229 -3.81 -17.19 5.13
N ILE A 230 -4.60 -16.25 5.65
CA ILE A 230 -4.17 -14.87 5.83
C ILE A 230 -3.05 -14.80 6.88
N LEU A 231 -3.18 -15.54 7.98
CA LEU A 231 -2.15 -15.62 9.01
C LEU A 231 -0.86 -16.24 8.46
N GLU A 232 -0.94 -17.32 7.67
CA GLU A 232 0.20 -17.92 6.99
C GLU A 232 0.93 -16.91 6.10
N LYS A 233 0.19 -16.20 5.23
CA LYS A 233 0.76 -15.16 4.37
C LYS A 233 1.43 -14.04 5.18
N LEU A 234 0.78 -13.56 6.25
CA LEU A 234 1.35 -12.53 7.13
C LEU A 234 2.62 -13.03 7.85
N SER A 235 2.65 -14.31 8.26
CA SER A 235 3.79 -14.91 8.94
C SER A 235 5.06 -14.92 8.08
N ILE A 236 4.95 -15.03 6.76
CA ILE A 236 6.09 -14.97 5.82
C ILE A 236 6.75 -13.58 5.88
N ILE A 237 5.93 -12.52 5.88
CA ILE A 237 6.42 -11.14 5.93
C ILE A 237 7.09 -10.88 7.28
N LEU A 238 6.42 -11.27 8.38
CA LEU A 238 6.96 -11.13 9.74
C LEU A 238 8.23 -11.95 9.94
N GLN A 239 8.34 -13.14 9.37
CA GLN A 239 9.55 -13.96 9.39
C GLN A 239 10.72 -13.20 8.76
N LYS A 240 10.55 -12.60 7.58
CA LYS A 240 11.60 -11.78 6.95
C LYS A 240 11.98 -10.58 7.80
N LEU A 241 10.99 -9.86 8.35
CA LEU A 241 11.23 -8.69 9.21
C LEU A 241 11.93 -9.04 10.52
N SER A 242 11.68 -10.22 11.10
CA SER A 242 12.31 -10.68 12.35
C SER A 242 13.83 -10.90 12.21
N ARG A 243 14.33 -11.11 10.99
CA ARG A 243 15.78 -11.24 10.72
C ARG A 243 16.51 -9.90 10.87
N ILE A 244 15.81 -8.77 10.78
CA ILE A 244 16.39 -7.44 10.89
C ILE A 244 16.55 -7.08 12.36
N LYS A 245 17.81 -6.97 12.83
CA LYS A 245 18.13 -6.75 14.24
C LYS A 245 17.46 -5.51 14.84
N SER A 246 17.39 -4.41 14.08
CA SER A 246 16.75 -3.17 14.52
C SER A 246 15.23 -3.28 14.70
N ASN A 247 14.58 -4.30 14.13
CA ASN A 247 13.13 -4.51 14.25
C ASN A 247 12.72 -5.25 15.53
N LYS A 248 13.66 -5.85 16.27
CA LYS A 248 13.33 -6.57 17.53
C LYS A 248 12.52 -5.70 18.50
N LYS A 249 12.92 -4.42 18.65
CA LYS A 249 12.19 -3.44 19.47
C LYS A 249 10.74 -3.22 19.00
N MET A 250 10.45 -3.34 17.70
CA MET A 250 9.09 -3.18 17.17
C MET A 250 8.24 -4.42 17.46
N PHE A 251 8.82 -5.63 17.36
CA PHE A 251 8.16 -6.86 17.80
C PHE A 251 7.80 -6.84 19.29
N GLU A 252 8.66 -6.22 20.11
CA GLU A 252 8.46 -6.02 21.55
C GLU A 252 7.39 -4.95 21.82
N LEU A 253 7.58 -3.74 21.29
CA LEU A 253 6.69 -2.59 21.48
C LEU A 253 5.23 -2.90 21.12
N PHE A 254 5.01 -3.65 20.05
CA PHE A 254 3.66 -4.02 19.59
C PHE A 254 3.21 -5.41 20.05
N THR A 255 3.95 -6.01 21.01
CA THR A 255 3.66 -7.31 21.63
C THR A 255 3.45 -8.46 20.63
N ILE A 256 4.02 -8.35 19.41
CA ILE A 256 3.83 -9.34 18.36
C ILE A 256 4.50 -10.65 18.76
N HIS A 257 5.67 -10.58 19.39
CA HIS A 257 6.39 -11.77 19.84
C HIS A 257 5.55 -12.67 20.76
N LEU A 258 4.78 -12.10 21.71
CA LEU A 258 3.88 -12.87 22.57
C LEU A 258 2.74 -13.53 21.77
N MET A 259 2.18 -12.81 20.79
CA MET A 259 1.15 -13.37 19.91
C MET A 259 1.67 -14.54 19.08
N ILE A 260 2.90 -14.42 18.56
CA ILE A 260 3.56 -15.50 17.82
C ILE A 260 3.82 -16.71 18.72
N GLN A 261 4.24 -16.50 19.98
CA GLN A 261 4.40 -17.59 20.95
C GLN A 261 3.08 -18.31 21.21
N GLU A 262 1.99 -17.57 21.43
CA GLU A 262 0.68 -18.18 21.65
C GLU A 262 0.18 -18.92 20.41
N LEU A 263 0.31 -18.31 19.22
CA LEU A 263 -0.02 -18.96 17.96
C LEU A 263 0.78 -20.24 17.74
N GLN A 264 2.08 -20.24 18.08
CA GLN A 264 2.92 -21.42 17.97
C GLN A 264 2.44 -22.56 18.88
N ARG A 265 1.94 -22.23 20.07
CA ARG A 265 1.40 -23.19 21.04
C ARG A 265 0.04 -23.76 20.62
N THR A 266 -0.79 -22.96 19.95
CA THR A 266 -2.18 -23.34 19.61
C THR A 266 -2.37 -23.83 18.17
N THR A 267 -1.41 -23.60 17.27
CA THR A 267 -1.51 -24.02 15.87
C THR A 267 -1.45 -25.54 15.74
N HIS A 268 -2.38 -26.13 14.99
CA HIS A 268 -2.40 -27.57 14.75
C HIS A 268 -1.16 -28.00 13.93
N PRO A 269 -0.47 -29.11 14.28
CA PRO A 269 0.76 -29.55 13.59
C PRO A 269 0.64 -29.74 12.07
N ASN A 270 -0.56 -30.04 11.57
CA ASN A 270 -0.84 -30.19 10.14
C ASN A 270 -0.61 -28.90 9.33
N HIS A 271 -0.54 -27.73 9.98
CA HIS A 271 -0.18 -26.46 9.34
C HIS A 271 1.34 -26.25 9.36
N ALA A 272 2.07 -27.20 8.75
CA ALA A 272 3.53 -27.26 8.81
C ALA A 272 4.20 -25.95 8.37
N PHE A 273 3.73 -25.32 7.29
CA PHE A 273 4.27 -24.04 6.81
C PHE A 273 4.13 -22.91 7.83
N LEU A 274 2.94 -22.79 8.45
CA LEU A 274 2.72 -21.81 9.51
C LEU A 274 3.67 -22.08 10.69
N CYS A 275 3.73 -23.32 11.17
CA CYS A 275 4.60 -23.72 12.27
C CYS A 275 6.07 -23.39 12.00
N ILE A 276 6.57 -23.67 10.79
CA ILE A 276 7.94 -23.34 10.37
C ILE A 276 8.20 -21.82 10.46
N ASN A 277 7.26 -21.01 9.96
CA ASN A 277 7.41 -19.56 9.98
C ASN A 277 7.36 -19.00 11.41
N LEU A 278 6.42 -19.46 12.25
CA LEU A 278 6.32 -19.05 13.64
C LEU A 278 7.60 -19.41 14.42
N ASN A 279 8.09 -20.63 14.29
CA ASN A 279 9.34 -21.07 14.91
C ASN A 279 10.54 -20.24 14.45
N SER A 280 10.62 -19.93 13.14
CA SER A 280 11.67 -19.08 12.58
C SER A 280 11.64 -17.65 13.14
N ILE A 281 10.45 -17.08 13.30
CA ILE A 281 10.29 -15.75 13.93
C ILE A 281 10.83 -15.80 15.36
N LEU A 282 10.40 -16.77 16.16
CA LEU A 282 10.84 -16.91 17.55
C LEU A 282 12.36 -17.12 17.66
N PHE A 283 12.93 -17.92 16.75
CA PHE A 283 14.37 -18.14 16.68
C PHE A 283 15.14 -16.85 16.38
N ASN A 284 14.72 -16.09 15.35
CA ASN A 284 15.37 -14.83 14.98
C ASN A 284 15.28 -13.77 16.10
N LEU A 285 14.17 -13.78 16.85
CA LEU A 285 14.00 -12.91 18.01
C LEU A 285 14.86 -13.34 19.21
N GLY A 286 15.31 -14.59 19.26
CA GLY A 286 16.07 -15.16 20.38
C GLY A 286 15.16 -15.68 21.50
N LEU A 287 13.92 -16.04 21.17
CA LEU A 287 12.87 -16.48 22.10
C LEU A 287 12.59 -17.98 22.05
N THR A 288 13.21 -18.71 21.14
CA THR A 288 13.30 -20.16 21.27
C THR A 288 14.23 -20.46 22.43
N LYS A 289 13.73 -21.18 23.45
CA LYS A 289 14.63 -21.92 24.33
C LYS A 289 15.45 -22.81 23.40
N THR A 290 16.75 -22.57 23.32
CA THR A 290 17.66 -23.64 22.96
C THR A 290 17.31 -24.72 23.97
N ASN A 291 16.60 -25.77 23.55
CA ASN A 291 16.77 -27.05 24.21
C ASN A 291 18.23 -27.37 23.95
N SER A 292 19.11 -26.83 24.80
CA SER A 292 20.31 -27.53 25.14
C SER A 292 19.78 -28.88 25.64
N LEU A 293 19.71 -29.82 24.71
CA LEU A 293 20.12 -31.20 24.96
C LEU A 293 21.54 -31.09 25.52
N ILE A 294 21.63 -30.61 26.77
CA ILE A 294 22.56 -31.12 27.74
C ILE A 294 22.21 -32.59 27.71
N SER A 295 23.02 -33.34 26.98
CA SER A 295 23.22 -34.74 27.25
C SER A 295 23.54 -34.83 28.73
N SER A 296 22.50 -34.94 29.56
CA SER A 296 22.56 -35.60 30.85
C SER A 296 22.82 -37.08 30.56
N LEU A 297 24.01 -37.37 30.06
CA LEU A 297 24.72 -38.59 30.43
C LEU A 297 25.53 -38.24 31.67
N SER A 298 24.80 -37.93 32.74
CA SER A 298 25.28 -38.19 34.08
C SER A 298 25.26 -39.71 34.25
N THR A 299 26.46 -40.29 34.21
CA THR A 299 26.92 -41.30 35.19
C THR A 299 25.85 -42.21 35.79
N SER A 300 25.89 -43.49 35.42
CA SER A 300 25.46 -44.58 36.31
C SER A 300 26.27 -45.84 36.00
N HIS A 301 27.17 -46.14 36.95
CA HIS A 301 27.90 -47.38 37.24
C HIS A 301 29.07 -47.81 36.36
#